data_AF-A0A525CW83-F1
#
_entry.id   AF-A0A525CW83-F1
#
_cell.length_a   1.000
_cell.length_b   1.000
_cell.length_c   1.000
_cell.angle_alpha   90.00
_cell.angle_beta   90.00
_cell.angle_gamma   90.00
#
_symmetry.space_group_name_H-M   'P 1'
#
loop_
_entity.id
_entity.type
_entity.pdbx_description
1 polymer ?
#
loop_
_entity_poly.entity_id
_entity_poly.type
_entity_poly.pdbx_seq_one_letter_code
_entity_poly.pdbx_strand_id
1 'polypeptide(L)'
;MITDLQAWSAELVLNSSFIPDFGSLNLLRQAETRFDRYVELLEMVEGNEPPEILHTMANSIRMEDDCGAYQVTIDTFCKFMGNEYLNAFIEVLAKVDFRRSDLASDMVIKMSQIEIGESTTFLQALENEISNCKSSAAGHCIQIINKEKFKNTLNHAKPQLKLVVG
;
A
#
# COMPACT_ATOMS: atom_id res chain seq x y z
N MET A 1 17.45 2.70 -7.65
CA MET A 1 18.22 1.73 -6.86
C MET A 1 18.70 2.28 -5.51
N ILE A 2 18.24 1.65 -4.43
CA ILE A 2 18.66 1.93 -3.06
C ILE A 2 20.01 1.27 -2.79
N THR A 3 21.00 2.06 -2.35
CA THR A 3 22.37 1.58 -2.08
C THR A 3 22.69 1.50 -0.59
N ASP A 4 21.99 2.29 0.23
CA ASP A 4 22.05 2.26 1.69
C ASP A 4 20.62 2.25 2.24
N LEU A 5 20.16 1.08 2.68
CA LEU A 5 18.80 0.89 3.17
C LEU A 5 18.53 1.70 4.45
N GLN A 6 19.53 1.85 5.32
CA GLN A 6 19.36 2.55 6.58
C GLN A 6 19.24 4.06 6.35
N ALA A 7 20.11 4.61 5.49
CA ALA A 7 20.05 6.01 5.11
C ALA A 7 18.73 6.34 4.38
N TRP A 8 18.34 5.50 3.42
CA TRP A 8 17.07 5.64 2.70
C TRP A 8 15.87 5.58 3.65
N SER A 9 15.85 4.62 4.58
CA SER A 9 14.74 4.47 5.53
C SER A 9 14.59 5.68 6.46
N ALA A 10 15.70 6.17 7.01
CA ALA A 10 15.70 7.36 7.84
C ALA A 10 15.22 8.59 7.06
N GLU A 11 15.66 8.74 5.80
CA GLU A 11 15.29 9.86 4.96
C GLU A 11 13.81 9.81 4.54
N LEU A 12 13.27 8.63 4.22
CA LEU A 12 11.86 8.45 3.89
C LEU A 12 10.97 8.86 5.06
N VAL A 13 11.28 8.38 6.26
CA VAL A 13 10.51 8.70 7.48
C VAL A 13 10.62 10.17 7.86
N LEU A 14 11.78 10.78 7.65
CA LEU A 14 11.97 12.22 7.88
C LEU A 14 11.10 13.05 6.93
N ASN A 15 11.09 12.69 5.65
CA ASN A 15 10.33 13.38 4.61
C ASN A 15 8.86 13.02 4.60
N SER A 16 8.40 12.04 5.39
CA SER A 16 6.98 11.68 5.48
C SER A 16 6.13 12.60 6.37
N SER A 17 6.73 13.68 6.90
CA SER A 17 6.07 14.67 7.75
C SER A 17 5.85 15.99 7.01
N PHE A 18 4.91 16.02 6.07
CA PHE A 18 4.52 17.21 5.32
C PHE A 18 3.08 17.61 5.64
N ILE A 19 2.78 17.93 6.91
CA ILE A 19 1.48 18.54 7.25
C ILE A 19 1.55 20.02 6.84
N PRO A 20 0.75 20.49 5.86
CA PRO A 20 0.67 21.91 5.61
C PRO A 20 -0.10 22.55 6.76
N ASP A 21 0.61 23.28 7.63
CA ASP A 21 -0.06 24.26 8.46
C ASP A 21 -0.46 25.43 7.54
N PHE A 22 -1.75 25.55 7.29
CA PHE A 22 -2.35 26.55 6.40
C PHE A 22 -2.13 28.01 6.88
N GLY A 23 -1.42 28.24 7.99
CA GLY A 23 -1.07 29.56 8.50
C GLY A 23 0.15 30.24 7.88
N SER A 24 1.00 29.56 7.07
CA SER A 24 2.24 30.17 6.56
C SER A 24 2.70 29.63 5.19
N LEU A 25 2.95 30.54 4.24
CA LEU A 25 3.51 30.23 2.91
C LEU A 25 4.87 29.50 2.98
N ASN A 26 5.68 29.80 4.00
CA ASN A 26 6.97 29.11 4.20
C ASN A 26 6.79 27.67 4.65
N LEU A 27 5.71 27.35 5.37
CA LEU A 27 5.40 25.99 5.79
C LEU A 27 4.84 25.18 4.61
N LEU A 28 4.05 25.80 3.73
CA LEU A 28 3.56 25.18 2.51
C LEU A 28 4.72 24.75 1.58
N ARG A 29 5.67 25.64 1.29
CA ARG A 29 6.83 25.32 0.44
C ARG A 29 7.71 24.22 1.04
N GLN A 30 7.85 24.19 2.36
CA GLN A 30 8.58 23.12 3.05
C GLN A 30 7.85 21.77 2.94
N ALA A 31 6.52 21.79 3.03
CA ALA A 31 5.70 20.59 2.83
C ALA A 31 5.84 20.06 1.38
N GLU A 32 5.76 20.93 0.38
CA GLU A 32 6.00 20.57 -1.03
C GLU A 32 7.39 19.95 -1.24
N THR A 33 8.44 20.61 -0.73
CA THR A 33 9.82 20.11 -0.87
C THR A 33 9.99 18.73 -0.24
N ARG A 34 9.37 18.49 0.93
CA ARG A 34 9.39 17.19 1.60
C ARG A 34 8.60 16.14 0.82
N PHE A 35 7.45 16.51 0.28
CA PHE A 35 6.63 15.63 -0.54
C PHE A 35 7.36 15.22 -1.82
N ASP A 36 7.94 16.17 -2.55
CA ASP A 36 8.73 15.86 -3.75
C ASP A 36 9.87 14.90 -3.42
N ARG A 37 10.59 15.16 -2.32
CA ARG A 37 11.66 14.27 -1.87
C ARG A 37 11.14 12.89 -1.45
N TYR A 38 9.98 12.82 -0.83
CA TYR A 38 9.32 11.57 -0.47
C TYR A 38 9.01 10.73 -1.71
N VAL A 39 8.46 11.36 -2.75
CA VAL A 39 8.17 10.71 -4.04
C VAL A 39 9.46 10.21 -4.69
N GLU A 40 10.50 11.04 -4.77
CA GLU A 40 11.81 10.63 -5.31
C GLU A 40 12.35 9.38 -4.60
N LEU A 41 12.23 9.31 -3.28
CA LEU A 41 12.68 8.16 -2.49
C LEU A 41 11.88 6.88 -2.80
N LEU A 42 10.57 6.99 -3.04
CA LEU A 42 9.73 5.86 -3.46
C LEU A 42 10.00 5.44 -4.92
N GLU A 43 10.35 6.38 -5.79
CA GLU A 43 10.75 6.10 -7.16
C GLU A 43 12.06 5.30 -7.24
N MET A 44 12.95 5.42 -6.24
CA MET A 44 14.18 4.62 -6.16
C MET A 44 13.94 3.13 -5.94
N VAL A 45 12.73 2.74 -5.50
CA VAL A 45 12.34 1.37 -5.18
C VAL A 45 12.07 0.59 -6.47
N GLU A 46 12.68 -0.59 -6.60
CA GLU A 46 12.64 -1.43 -7.79
C GLU A 46 11.83 -2.73 -7.61
N GLY A 47 11.50 -3.12 -6.37
CA GLY A 47 10.73 -4.34 -6.07
C GLY A 47 11.60 -5.58 -5.83
N ASN A 48 12.91 -5.40 -5.77
CA ASN A 48 13.90 -6.46 -5.52
C ASN A 48 14.70 -6.23 -4.21
N GLU A 49 14.32 -5.21 -3.45
CA GLU A 49 14.93 -4.86 -2.18
C GLU A 49 14.53 -5.83 -1.06
N PRO A 50 15.31 -5.87 0.05
CA PRO A 50 14.97 -6.68 1.21
C PRO A 50 13.56 -6.36 1.79
N PRO A 51 12.83 -7.36 2.33
CA PRO A 51 11.45 -7.19 2.81
C PRO A 51 11.26 -6.09 3.87
N GLU A 52 12.31 -5.71 4.59
CA GLU A 52 12.34 -4.62 5.57
C GLU A 52 11.87 -3.28 4.98
N ILE A 53 12.00 -3.10 3.66
CA ILE A 53 11.55 -1.90 2.96
C ILE A 53 10.02 -1.71 3.07
N LEU A 54 9.26 -2.81 3.04
CA LEU A 54 7.80 -2.80 3.13
C LEU A 54 7.33 -2.23 4.47
N HIS A 55 8.02 -2.58 5.56
CA HIS A 55 7.75 -2.03 6.87
C HIS A 55 8.07 -0.55 6.96
N THR A 56 9.15 -0.12 6.32
CA THR A 56 9.54 1.30 6.27
C THR A 56 8.49 2.11 5.54
N MET A 57 8.05 1.66 4.35
CA MET A 57 6.98 2.29 3.58
C MET A 57 5.66 2.32 4.35
N ALA A 58 5.30 1.24 5.03
CA ALA A 58 4.09 1.20 5.85
C ALA A 58 4.13 2.17 7.05
N ASN A 59 5.33 2.43 7.58
CA ASN A 59 5.52 3.36 8.69
C ASN A 59 5.65 4.82 8.23
N SER A 60 5.99 5.06 6.96
CA SER A 60 6.09 6.41 6.44
C SER A 60 4.72 7.04 6.20
N ILE A 61 3.68 6.24 5.94
CA ILE A 61 2.31 6.74 5.80
C ILE A 61 1.79 7.25 7.16
N ARG A 62 1.54 8.56 7.28
CA ARG A 62 1.17 9.19 8.56
C ARG A 62 -0.29 9.61 8.67
N MET A 63 -0.91 10.11 7.60
CA MET A 63 -2.29 10.65 7.64
C MET A 63 -3.15 10.21 6.44
N GLU A 64 -4.47 10.46 6.51
CA GLU A 64 -5.43 10.12 5.45
C GLU A 64 -5.32 11.09 4.26
N ASP A 65 -5.19 12.38 4.57
CA ASP A 65 -5.01 13.46 3.59
C ASP A 65 -3.53 13.80 3.32
N ASP A 66 -2.71 12.77 3.08
CA ASP A 66 -1.25 12.91 2.93
C ASP A 66 -0.85 13.39 1.51
N CYS A 67 -1.59 14.37 0.95
CA CYS A 67 -1.29 15.03 -0.33
C CYS A 67 -0.92 14.09 -1.50
N GLY A 68 -1.47 12.86 -1.54
CA GLY A 68 -1.18 11.87 -2.57
C GLY A 68 -0.03 10.89 -2.25
N ALA A 69 0.72 11.08 -1.16
CA ALA A 69 1.80 10.17 -0.73
C ALA A 69 1.26 8.78 -0.44
N TYR A 70 0.04 8.72 0.10
CA TYR A 70 -0.76 7.52 0.24
C TYR A 70 -0.81 6.71 -1.07
N GLN A 71 -1.22 7.34 -2.18
CA GLN A 71 -1.37 6.68 -3.48
C GLN A 71 -0.02 6.22 -4.02
N VAL A 72 1.01 7.07 -3.95
CA VAL A 72 2.37 6.75 -4.44
C VAL A 72 2.96 5.57 -3.66
N THR A 73 2.71 5.51 -2.35
CA THR A 73 3.20 4.41 -1.51
C THR A 73 2.50 3.09 -1.85
N ILE A 74 1.17 3.11 -2.03
CA ILE A 74 0.41 1.94 -2.49
C ILE A 74 0.90 1.45 -3.86
N ASP A 75 1.12 2.36 -4.79
CA ASP A 75 1.62 2.01 -6.13
C ASP A 75 3.03 1.42 -6.04
N THR A 76 3.85 1.87 -5.07
CA THR A 76 5.19 1.32 -4.84
C THR A 76 5.14 -0.07 -4.20
N PHE A 77 4.17 -0.35 -3.31
CA PHE A 77 3.96 -1.70 -2.75
C PHE A 77 3.71 -2.74 -3.84
N CYS A 78 3.08 -2.32 -4.94
CA CYS A 78 2.76 -3.19 -6.06
C CYS A 78 3.99 -3.75 -6.79
N LYS A 79 5.19 -3.21 -6.54
CA LYS A 79 6.45 -3.71 -7.10
C LYS A 79 6.90 -5.03 -6.44
N PHE A 80 6.34 -5.40 -5.28
CA PHE A 80 6.77 -6.54 -4.47
C PHE A 80 5.79 -7.72 -4.55
N MET A 81 5.64 -8.34 -5.72
CA MET A 81 4.70 -9.45 -5.93
C MET A 81 5.34 -10.85 -5.86
N GLY A 82 6.57 -10.93 -5.34
CA GLY A 82 7.29 -12.19 -5.13
C GLY A 82 6.87 -12.92 -3.85
N ASN A 83 6.88 -14.26 -3.87
CA ASN A 83 6.52 -15.10 -2.72
C ASN A 83 7.42 -14.84 -1.49
N GLU A 84 8.65 -14.40 -1.72
CA GLU A 84 9.61 -14.00 -0.69
C GLU A 84 9.11 -12.83 0.19
N TYR A 85 8.14 -12.05 -0.29
CA TYR A 85 7.58 -10.90 0.44
C TYR A 85 6.31 -11.23 1.23
N LEU A 86 5.75 -12.43 1.10
CA LEU A 86 4.45 -12.80 1.69
C LEU A 86 4.41 -12.50 3.19
N ASN A 87 5.41 -12.95 3.95
CA ASN A 87 5.45 -12.73 5.40
C ASN A 87 5.49 -11.24 5.77
N ALA A 88 6.32 -10.46 5.07
CA ALA A 88 6.41 -9.03 5.30
C ALA A 88 5.09 -8.31 4.94
N PHE A 89 4.39 -8.74 3.89
CA PHE A 89 3.05 -8.23 3.59
C PHE A 89 2.03 -8.56 4.67
N ILE A 90 2.04 -9.79 5.21
CA ILE A 90 1.14 -10.17 6.31
C ILE A 90 1.38 -9.28 7.53
N GLU A 91 2.64 -9.07 7.90
CA GLU A 91 3.00 -8.23 9.03
C GLU A 91 2.64 -6.76 8.80
N VAL A 92 2.87 -6.24 7.60
CA VAL A 92 2.47 -4.88 7.21
C VAL A 92 0.96 -4.73 7.25
N LEU A 93 0.20 -5.62 6.61
CA LEU A 93 -1.26 -5.58 6.60
C LEU A 93 -1.82 -5.68 8.02
N ALA A 94 -1.30 -6.57 8.86
CA ALA A 94 -1.69 -6.70 10.25
C ALA A 94 -1.47 -5.39 11.04
N LYS A 95 -0.30 -4.76 10.86
CA LYS A 95 0.08 -3.54 11.57
C LYS A 95 -0.66 -2.31 11.05
N VAL A 96 -0.93 -2.27 9.75
CA VAL A 96 -1.66 -1.19 9.08
C VAL A 96 -3.13 -1.31 9.40
N ASP A 97 -3.75 -2.48 9.32
CA ASP A 97 -5.18 -2.67 9.62
C ASP A 97 -5.56 -2.15 11.01
N PHE A 98 -4.73 -2.44 12.02
CA PHE A 98 -4.94 -1.94 13.38
C PHE A 98 -4.98 -0.40 13.46
N ARG A 99 -4.28 0.30 12.55
CA ARG A 99 -4.14 1.77 12.57
C ARG A 99 -5.02 2.46 11.52
N ARG A 100 -5.22 1.82 10.37
CA ARG A 100 -5.73 2.32 9.08
C ARG A 100 -6.26 1.14 8.24
N SER A 101 -7.44 0.63 8.59
CA SER A 101 -8.08 -0.49 7.88
C SER A 101 -8.50 -0.14 6.44
N ASP A 102 -8.70 1.15 6.16
CA ASP A 102 -8.86 1.72 4.82
C ASP A 102 -7.60 1.50 3.97
N LEU A 103 -6.42 1.83 4.49
CA LEU A 103 -5.14 1.61 3.80
C LEU A 103 -4.88 0.13 3.52
N ALA A 104 -5.10 -0.73 4.50
CA ALA A 104 -4.97 -2.17 4.32
C ALA A 104 -5.92 -2.68 3.20
N SER A 105 -7.14 -2.14 3.15
CA SER A 105 -8.11 -2.46 2.10
C SER A 105 -7.63 -1.99 0.72
N ASP A 106 -7.19 -0.74 0.60
CA ASP A 106 -6.75 -0.17 -0.68
C ASP A 106 -5.48 -0.84 -1.20
N MET A 107 -4.56 -1.25 -0.33
CA MET A 107 -3.41 -2.08 -0.70
C MET A 107 -3.87 -3.38 -1.35
N VAL A 108 -4.76 -4.12 -0.70
CA VAL A 108 -5.29 -5.39 -1.23
C VAL A 108 -6.05 -5.17 -2.54
N ILE A 109 -6.86 -4.11 -2.64
CA ILE A 109 -7.59 -3.76 -3.85
C ILE A 109 -6.61 -3.49 -4.99
N LYS A 110 -5.61 -2.64 -4.77
CA LYS A 110 -4.64 -2.29 -5.80
C LYS A 110 -3.87 -3.52 -6.27
N MET A 111 -3.43 -4.37 -5.33
CA MET A 111 -2.77 -5.64 -5.67
C MET A 111 -3.65 -6.52 -6.55
N SER A 112 -4.94 -6.63 -6.26
CA SER A 112 -5.91 -7.43 -7.04
C SER A 112 -6.17 -6.92 -8.45
N GLN A 113 -5.79 -5.68 -8.75
CA GLN A 113 -6.01 -5.03 -10.05
C GLN A 113 -4.79 -5.08 -10.98
N ILE A 114 -3.63 -5.51 -10.48
CA ILE A 114 -2.41 -5.72 -11.29
C ILE A 114 -2.62 -6.93 -12.20
N GLU A 115 -1.86 -7.00 -13.31
CA GLU A 115 -1.97 -8.06 -14.33
C GLU A 115 -2.37 -9.43 -13.76
N ILE A 116 -3.46 -9.95 -14.33
CA ILE A 116 -4.31 -11.01 -13.74
C ILE A 116 -3.52 -12.27 -13.37
N GLY A 117 -2.40 -12.57 -14.04
CA GLY A 117 -1.60 -13.77 -13.79
C GLY A 117 -0.74 -13.71 -12.51
N GLU A 118 0.04 -12.64 -12.34
CA GLU A 118 0.96 -12.48 -11.21
C GLU A 118 0.20 -12.15 -9.93
N SER A 119 -0.78 -11.24 -10.02
CA SER A 119 -1.64 -10.84 -8.90
C SER A 119 -2.45 -12.00 -8.32
N THR A 120 -3.09 -12.81 -9.16
CA THR A 120 -3.92 -13.93 -8.69
C THR A 120 -3.08 -14.98 -7.98
N THR A 121 -1.89 -15.27 -8.50
CA THR A 121 -0.97 -16.24 -7.91
C THR A 121 -0.45 -15.76 -6.55
N PHE A 122 -0.03 -14.50 -6.47
CA PHE A 122 0.46 -13.89 -5.24
C PHE A 122 -0.64 -13.80 -4.17
N LEU A 123 -1.82 -13.31 -4.51
CA LEU A 123 -2.94 -13.19 -3.56
C LEU A 123 -3.41 -14.55 -3.06
N GLN A 124 -3.41 -15.58 -3.90
CA GLN A 124 -3.74 -16.94 -3.47
C GLN A 124 -2.67 -17.50 -2.52
N ALA A 125 -1.38 -17.24 -2.79
CA ALA A 125 -0.30 -17.62 -1.89
C ALA A 125 -0.40 -16.87 -0.55
N LEU A 126 -0.71 -15.57 -0.59
CA LEU A 126 -0.94 -14.73 0.58
C LEU A 126 -2.12 -15.24 1.42
N GLU A 127 -3.25 -15.58 0.80
CA GLU A 127 -4.40 -16.15 1.50
C GLU A 127 -4.08 -17.48 2.18
N ASN A 128 -3.34 -18.36 1.50
CA ASN A 128 -2.91 -19.62 2.06
C ASN A 128 -2.00 -19.40 3.28
N GLU A 129 -1.03 -18.49 3.15
CA GLU A 129 -0.08 -18.19 4.23
C GLU A 129 -0.77 -17.53 5.43
N ILE A 130 -1.69 -16.59 5.19
CA ILE A 130 -2.51 -15.98 6.24
C ILE A 130 -3.38 -17.05 6.92
N SER A 131 -4.00 -17.97 6.17
CA SER A 131 -4.83 -19.04 6.74
C SER A 131 -4.02 -20.02 7.62
N ASN A 132 -2.74 -20.18 7.32
CA ASN A 132 -1.81 -20.99 8.12
C ASN A 132 -1.27 -20.23 9.36
N CYS A 133 -1.29 -18.90 9.32
CA CYS A 133 -0.96 -18.06 10.45
C CYS A 133 -2.06 -18.09 11.52
N LYS A 134 -1.79 -18.71 12.67
CA LYS A 134 -2.70 -18.78 13.84
C LYS A 134 -2.80 -17.45 14.63
N SER A 135 -2.64 -16.30 13.97
CA SER A 135 -2.71 -14.99 14.61
C SER A 135 -4.09 -14.35 14.41
N SER A 136 -4.55 -13.54 15.36
CA SER A 136 -5.82 -12.79 15.22
C SER A 136 -5.77 -11.79 14.06
N ALA A 137 -4.59 -11.23 13.76
CA ALA A 137 -4.38 -10.32 12.65
C ALA A 137 -4.56 -11.00 11.29
N ALA A 138 -4.22 -12.29 11.19
CA ALA A 138 -4.47 -13.10 10.00
C ALA A 138 -5.97 -13.23 9.69
N GLY A 139 -6.79 -13.41 10.73
CA GLY A 139 -8.25 -13.45 10.59
C GLY A 139 -8.84 -12.15 10.04
N HIS A 140 -8.34 -10.99 10.46
CA HIS A 140 -8.77 -9.69 9.94
C HIS A 140 -8.32 -9.44 8.50
N CYS A 141 -7.08 -9.81 8.15
CA CYS A 141 -6.58 -9.70 6.79
C CYS A 141 -7.42 -10.56 5.81
N ILE A 142 -7.76 -11.80 6.20
CA ILE A 142 -8.67 -12.66 5.43
C ILE A 142 -10.05 -12.03 5.26
N GLN A 143 -10.60 -11.38 6.31
CA GLN A 143 -11.89 -10.72 6.21
C GLN A 143 -11.87 -9.53 5.23
N ILE A 144 -10.79 -8.74 5.23
CA ILE A 144 -10.60 -7.64 4.28
C ILE A 144 -10.51 -8.17 2.86
N ILE A 145 -9.64 -9.16 2.62
CA ILE A 145 -9.46 -9.77 1.30
C ILE A 145 -10.80 -10.33 0.78
N ASN A 146 -11.54 -11.06 1.61
CA ASN A 146 -12.85 -11.61 1.22
C ASN A 146 -13.91 -10.54 0.96
N LYS A 147 -13.98 -9.50 1.80
CA LYS A 147 -14.93 -8.39 1.64
C LYS A 147 -14.69 -7.63 0.34
N GLU A 148 -13.43 -7.39 -0.01
CA GLU A 148 -13.08 -6.64 -1.23
C GLU A 148 -13.18 -7.52 -2.49
N LYS A 149 -12.80 -8.81 -2.43
CA LYS A 149 -13.12 -9.78 -3.50
C LYS A 149 -14.62 -9.81 -3.80
N PHE A 150 -15.46 -9.80 -2.77
CA PHE A 150 -16.92 -9.78 -2.93
C PHE A 150 -17.42 -8.48 -3.59
N LYS A 151 -16.90 -7.31 -3.19
CA LYS A 151 -17.24 -6.02 -3.82
C LYS A 151 -16.79 -5.92 -5.27
N ASN A 152 -15.57 -6.37 -5.59
CA ASN A 152 -15.08 -6.40 -6.97
C ASN A 152 -15.93 -7.35 -7.84
N THR A 153 -16.30 -8.52 -7.31
CA THR A 153 -17.20 -9.46 -8.00
C THR A 153 -18.58 -8.82 -8.26
N LEU A 154 -19.13 -8.07 -7.31
CA LEU A 154 -20.39 -7.33 -7.49
C LEU A 154 -20.29 -6.18 -8.51
N ASN A 155 -19.15 -5.48 -8.56
CA ASN A 155 -18.92 -4.40 -9.51
C ASN A 155 -18.73 -4.93 -10.94
N HIS A 156 -18.10 -6.10 -11.11
CA HIS A 156 -18.00 -6.80 -12.39
C HIS A 156 -19.29 -7.57 -12.78
N ALA A 157 -20.15 -7.90 -11.81
CA ALA A 157 -21.44 -8.54 -12.03
C ALA A 157 -22.59 -7.54 -12.30
N LYS A 158 -22.36 -6.22 -12.17
CA LYS A 158 -23.31 -5.23 -12.70
C LYS A 158 -23.31 -5.35 -14.22
N PRO A 159 -24.43 -5.76 -14.86
CA PRO A 159 -24.53 -5.67 -16.30
C PRO A 159 -24.31 -4.21 -16.67
N GLN A 160 -23.53 -3.96 -17.73
CA GLN A 160 -23.61 -2.69 -18.43
C GLN A 160 -25.06 -2.56 -18.92
N LEU A 161 -25.92 -1.94 -18.11
CA LEU A 161 -27.17 -1.36 -18.56
C LEU A 161 -26.77 -0.25 -19.52
N LYS A 162 -26.52 -0.64 -20.78
CA LYS A 162 -26.58 0.27 -21.91
C LYS A 162 -27.96 0.92 -21.80
N LEU A 163 -27.96 2.19 -21.42
CA LEU A 163 -29.05 3.11 -21.69
C LEU A 163 -29.34 3.00 -23.19
N VAL A 164 -30.35 2.20 -23.53
CA VAL A 164 -31.09 2.37 -24.78
C VAL A 164 -31.91 3.62 -24.56
N VAL A 165 -31.31 4.78 -24.84
CA VAL A 165 -32.07 6.01 -25.08
C VAL A 165 -32.67 5.83 -26.48
N GLY A 166 -34.00 5.93 -26.54
CA GLY A 166 -34.81 5.61 -27.71
C GLY A 166 -34.72 6.62 -28.86
#